data_AF-A0A1U7EUP6-F1
#
_entry.id   AF-A0A1U7EUP6-F1
#
_cell.length_a   1.000
_cell.length_b   1.000
_cell.length_c   1.000
_cell.angle_alpha   90.00
_cell.angle_beta   90.00
_cell.angle_gamma   90.00
#
_symmetry.space_group_name_H-M   'P 1'
#
loop_
_entity.id
_entity.type
_entity.pdbx_description
1 polymer ?
#
loop_
_entity_poly.entity_id
_entity_poly.type
_entity_poly.pdbx_seq_one_letter_code
_entity_poly.pdbx_strand_id
1 'polypeptide(L)'
;MTDRTQSVFTAGFVVGTLLSALGVGAWVLTDFASMTALIPALFGVLIIGFASVGRATDRERLGMYGIGALGALGVLGSLRAVPDIIALVTGGDGDSAVAATSQGLMIVLGLVLVAVVARAVITDR
;
A
#
# COMPACT_ATOMS: atom_id res chain seq x y z
N MET A 1 -10.51 19.92 -9.74
CA MET A 1 -10.57 18.77 -8.82
C MET A 1 -12.02 18.41 -8.49
N THR A 2 -12.46 17.20 -8.82
CA THR A 2 -13.77 16.68 -8.38
C THR A 2 -13.68 16.10 -6.95
N ASP A 3 -14.81 15.95 -6.25
CA ASP A 3 -14.85 15.35 -4.90
C ASP A 3 -14.20 13.96 -4.84
N ARG A 4 -14.21 13.22 -5.95
CA ARG A 4 -13.60 11.87 -6.04
C ARG A 4 -12.09 11.93 -6.23
N THR A 5 -11.60 12.83 -7.07
CA THR A 5 -10.15 13.04 -7.19
C THR A 5 -9.58 13.47 -5.84
N GLN A 6 -10.32 14.26 -5.07
CA GLN A 6 -9.98 14.57 -3.69
C GLN A 6 -9.96 13.36 -2.77
N SER A 7 -10.96 12.47 -2.87
CA SER A 7 -10.97 11.25 -2.05
C SER A 7 -9.83 10.30 -2.37
N VAL A 8 -9.41 10.19 -3.64
CA VAL A 8 -8.22 9.42 -4.06
C VAL A 8 -6.95 9.96 -3.39
N PHE A 9 -6.71 11.27 -3.43
CA PHE A 9 -5.49 11.83 -2.84
C PHE A 9 -5.50 11.75 -1.32
N THR A 10 -6.65 11.99 -0.68
CA THR A 10 -6.80 11.78 0.77
C THR A 10 -6.54 10.31 1.13
N ALA A 11 -7.10 9.36 0.39
CA ALA A 11 -6.82 7.94 0.59
C ALA A 11 -5.35 7.62 0.38
N GLY A 12 -4.70 8.22 -0.63
CA GLY A 12 -3.26 8.12 -0.86
C GLY A 12 -2.44 8.57 0.34
N PHE A 13 -2.73 9.74 0.92
CA PHE A 13 -2.05 10.22 2.12
C PHE A 13 -2.26 9.30 3.33
N VAL A 14 -3.51 8.89 3.59
CA VAL A 14 -3.86 8.03 4.73
C VAL A 14 -3.20 6.67 4.58
N VAL A 15 -3.43 5.98 3.47
CA VAL A 15 -2.89 4.64 3.23
C VAL A 15 -1.37 4.69 3.14
N GLY A 16 -0.80 5.69 2.48
CA GLY A 16 0.64 5.85 2.38
C GLY A 16 1.30 6.02 3.74
N THR A 17 0.71 6.84 4.62
CA THR A 17 1.19 7.03 5.99
C THR A 17 1.11 5.73 6.80
N LEU A 18 -0.01 5.00 6.69
CA LEU A 18 -0.18 3.70 7.35
C LEU A 18 0.85 2.67 6.89
N LEU A 19 1.11 2.58 5.58
CA LEU A 19 2.10 1.67 5.01
C LEU A 19 3.53 2.05 5.43
N SER A 20 3.85 3.34 5.47
CA SER A 20 5.13 3.86 5.99
C SER A 20 5.33 3.51 7.46
N ALA A 21 4.33 3.77 8.31
CA ALA A 21 4.39 3.41 9.73
C ALA A 21 4.51 1.90 9.92
N LEU A 22 3.75 1.11 9.15
CA LEU A 22 3.78 -0.35 9.20
C LEU A 22 5.16 -0.92 8.84
N GLY A 23 5.75 -0.49 7.71
CA GLY A 23 7.04 -1.03 7.28
C GLY A 23 8.18 -0.64 8.21
N VAL A 24 8.21 0.61 8.69
CA VAL A 24 9.19 1.05 9.69
C VAL A 24 8.99 0.31 11.01
N GLY A 25 7.74 0.17 11.47
CA GLY A 25 7.41 -0.56 12.69
C GLY A 25 7.82 -2.03 12.63
N ALA A 26 7.52 -2.72 11.53
CA ALA A 26 7.93 -4.11 11.31
C ALA A 26 9.46 -4.27 11.29
N TRP A 27 10.18 -3.33 10.71
CA TRP A 27 11.64 -3.34 10.68
C TRP A 27 12.27 -3.13 12.07
N VAL A 28 11.71 -2.22 12.87
CA VAL A 28 12.16 -2.00 14.26
C VAL A 28 11.82 -3.21 15.14
N LEU A 29 10.63 -3.80 15.00
CA LEU A 29 10.20 -4.97 15.78
C LEU A 29 10.99 -6.24 15.47
N THR A 30 11.69 -6.28 14.34
CA THR A 30 12.57 -7.39 13.95
C THR A 30 14.03 -7.10 14.27
N ASP A 31 14.32 -6.18 15.18
CA ASP A 31 15.67 -5.73 15.56
C ASP A 31 16.54 -5.37 14.34
N PHE A 32 15.91 -4.76 13.34
CA PHE A 32 16.54 -4.36 12.08
C PHE A 32 17.08 -5.52 11.23
N ALA A 33 16.70 -6.77 11.53
CA ALA A 33 17.22 -7.96 10.88
C ALA A 33 16.74 -8.11 9.43
N SER A 34 15.58 -7.54 9.06
CA SER A 34 14.97 -7.77 7.75
C SER A 34 14.68 -6.48 6.98
N MET A 35 15.56 -6.13 6.05
CA MET A 35 15.37 -4.98 5.16
C MET A 35 14.15 -5.11 4.25
N THR A 36 13.68 -6.34 3.99
CA THR A 36 12.47 -6.57 3.19
C THR A 36 11.19 -6.15 3.93
N ALA A 37 11.22 -6.02 5.26
CA ALA A 37 10.12 -5.46 6.05
C ALA A 37 9.85 -3.97 5.74
N LEU A 38 10.78 -3.26 5.09
CA LEU A 38 10.61 -1.88 4.65
C LEU A 38 9.88 -1.74 3.31
N ILE A 39 9.55 -2.84 2.62
CA ILE A 39 8.82 -2.79 1.34
C ILE A 39 7.49 -2.04 1.46
N PRO A 40 6.62 -2.29 2.46
CA PRO A 40 5.43 -1.48 2.70
C PRO A 40 5.76 0.02 2.82
N ALA A 41 6.85 0.36 3.52
CA ALA A 41 7.20 1.75 3.73
C ALA A 41 7.66 2.47 2.46
N LEU A 42 8.40 1.77 1.59
CA LEU A 42 8.76 2.27 0.27
C LEU A 42 7.51 2.60 -0.56
N PHE A 43 6.54 1.67 -0.60
CA PHE A 43 5.27 1.91 -1.29
C PHE A 43 4.51 3.09 -0.68
N GLY A 44 4.47 3.18 0.65
CA GLY A 44 3.83 4.28 1.36
C GLY A 44 4.39 5.65 0.97
N VAL A 45 5.71 5.78 0.93
CA VAL A 45 6.40 7.03 0.50
C VAL A 45 6.09 7.37 -0.95
N LEU A 46 6.14 6.39 -1.86
CA LEU A 46 5.82 6.61 -3.27
C LEU A 46 4.36 7.05 -3.46
N ILE A 47 3.41 6.44 -2.74
CA ILE A 47 1.99 6.80 -2.78
C ILE A 47 1.79 8.23 -2.30
N ILE A 48 2.41 8.63 -1.18
CA ILE A 48 2.39 10.01 -0.67
C ILE A 48 2.97 10.98 -1.71
N GLY A 49 4.06 10.59 -2.38
CA GLY A 49 4.68 11.37 -3.45
C GLY A 49 3.70 11.63 -4.61
N PHE A 50 3.04 10.59 -5.12
CA PHE A 50 2.02 10.73 -6.17
C PHE A 50 0.80 11.53 -5.71
N ALA A 51 0.36 11.37 -4.46
CA ALA A 51 -0.75 12.16 -3.90
C ALA A 51 -0.38 13.65 -3.78
N SER A 52 0.85 13.95 -3.37
CA SER A 52 1.36 15.32 -3.22
C SER A 52 1.53 16.00 -4.58
N VAL A 53 2.25 15.36 -5.50
CA VAL A 53 2.50 15.91 -6.85
C VAL A 53 1.21 15.99 -7.66
N GLY A 54 0.36 14.96 -7.58
CA GLY A 54 -0.93 14.93 -8.28
C GLY A 54 -1.88 16.03 -7.81
N ARG A 55 -1.84 16.37 -6.51
CA ARG A 55 -2.65 17.46 -5.94
C ARG A 55 -2.10 18.86 -6.22
N ALA A 56 -0.77 18.99 -6.29
CA ALA A 56 -0.10 20.29 -6.46
C ALA A 56 0.08 20.73 -7.92
N THR A 57 -0.20 19.85 -8.89
CA THR A 57 0.02 20.12 -10.32
C THR A 57 -1.25 19.90 -11.12
N ASP A 58 -1.33 20.44 -12.35
CA ASP A 58 -2.41 20.15 -13.31
C ASP A 58 -2.43 18.70 -13.83
N ARG A 59 -1.65 17.79 -13.21
CA ARG A 59 -1.50 16.39 -13.59
C ARG A 59 -2.22 15.45 -12.62
N GLU A 60 -3.40 15.84 -12.16
CA GLU A 60 -4.24 15.07 -11.22
C GLU A 60 -4.43 13.61 -11.67
N ARG A 61 -4.69 13.40 -12.98
CA ARG A 61 -4.89 12.06 -13.57
C ARG A 61 -3.65 11.17 -13.46
N LEU A 62 -2.46 11.71 -13.71
CA LEU A 62 -1.21 10.96 -13.58
C LEU A 62 -0.95 10.57 -12.13
N GLY A 63 -1.23 11.47 -11.18
CA GLY A 63 -1.15 11.18 -9.74
C GLY A 63 -2.10 10.04 -9.35
N MET A 64 -3.35 10.11 -9.77
CA MET A 64 -4.36 9.07 -9.50
C MET A 64 -3.98 7.71 -10.10
N TYR A 65 -3.54 7.67 -11.36
CA TYR A 65 -3.10 6.42 -11.99
C TYR A 65 -1.85 5.85 -11.33
N GLY A 66 -0.91 6.70 -10.90
CA GLY A 66 0.26 6.28 -10.12
C GLY A 66 -0.11 5.62 -8.79
N ILE A 67 -1.03 6.23 -8.03
CA ILE A 67 -1.56 5.65 -6.78
C ILE A 67 -2.23 4.30 -7.04
N GLY A 68 -3.07 4.21 -8.07
CA GLY A 68 -3.75 2.97 -8.43
C GLY A 68 -2.79 1.87 -8.87
N ALA A 69 -1.78 2.22 -9.68
CA ALA A 69 -0.74 1.29 -10.13
C ALA A 69 0.10 0.77 -8.97
N LEU A 70 0.52 1.64 -8.04
CA LEU A 70 1.23 1.23 -6.83
C LEU A 70 0.37 0.35 -5.93
N GLY A 71 -0.92 0.67 -5.77
CA GLY A 71 -1.86 -0.20 -5.05
C GLY A 71 -1.93 -1.60 -5.66
N ALA A 72 -2.07 -1.69 -6.98
CA ALA A 72 -2.13 -2.96 -7.70
C ALA A 72 -0.81 -3.76 -7.60
N LEU A 73 0.33 -3.09 -7.76
CA LEU A 73 1.66 -3.70 -7.60
C LEU A 73 1.88 -4.17 -6.15
N GLY A 74 1.40 -3.42 -5.17
CA GLY A 74 1.49 -3.81 -3.76
C GLY A 74 0.69 -5.07 -3.45
N VAL A 75 -0.51 -5.19 -4.03
CA VAL A 75 -1.31 -6.43 -3.95
C VAL A 75 -0.57 -7.58 -4.62
N LEU A 76 -0.25 -7.46 -5.91
CA LEU A 76 0.38 -8.53 -6.70
C LEU A 76 1.73 -8.97 -6.10
N GLY A 77 2.55 -8.01 -5.67
CA GLY A 77 3.85 -8.28 -5.05
C GLY A 77 3.77 -8.90 -3.67
N SER A 78 2.61 -8.83 -3.00
CA SER A 78 2.35 -9.45 -1.71
C SER A 78 1.64 -10.81 -1.83
N LEU A 79 1.02 -11.11 -2.97
CA LEU A 79 0.36 -12.41 -3.21
C LEU A 79 1.33 -13.59 -3.11
N ARG A 80 2.62 -13.39 -3.41
CA ARG A 80 3.66 -14.43 -3.25
C ARG A 80 3.83 -14.93 -1.82
N ALA A 81 3.38 -14.15 -0.83
CA ALA A 81 3.45 -14.51 0.57
C ALA A 81 2.19 -15.19 1.12
N VAL A 82 1.16 -15.35 0.28
CA VAL A 82 -0.10 -15.98 0.68
C VAL A 82 0.11 -17.40 1.25
N PRO A 83 0.99 -18.26 0.70
CA PRO A 83 1.27 -19.57 1.29
C PRO A 83 1.83 -19.47 2.71
N ASP A 84 2.75 -18.53 2.96
CA ASP A 84 3.36 -18.31 4.28
C ASP A 84 2.36 -17.75 5.29
N ILE A 85 1.47 -16.85 4.85
CA ILE A 85 0.37 -16.31 5.66
C ILE A 85 -0.58 -17.45 6.07
N ILE A 86 -0.93 -18.35 5.16
CA ILE A 86 -1.78 -19.51 5.46
C ILE A 86 -1.07 -20.44 6.45
N ALA A 87 0.21 -20.75 6.23
CA ALA A 87 0.99 -21.62 7.09
C ALA A 87 1.02 -21.11 8.55
N LEU A 88 1.24 -19.81 8.73
CA LEU A 88 1.21 -19.15 10.05
C LEU A 88 -0.17 -19.25 10.73
N VAL A 89 -1.25 -19.04 10.00
CA VAL A 89 -2.63 -19.15 10.55
C VAL A 89 -2.98 -20.60 10.89
N THR A 90 -2.40 -21.58 10.20
CA THR A 90 -2.61 -23.01 10.47
C THR A 90 -1.69 -23.61 11.55
N GLY A 91 -0.87 -22.78 12.22
CA GLY A 91 -0.01 -23.22 13.32
C GLY A 91 1.39 -23.71 12.92
N GLY A 92 1.89 -23.34 11.75
CA GLY A 92 3.29 -23.58 11.37
C GLY A 92 4.27 -22.72 12.18
N ASP A 93 5.41 -23.31 12.55
CA ASP A 93 6.50 -22.61 13.26
C ASP A 93 6.98 -21.40 12.45
N GLY A 94 6.78 -20.22 13.01
CA GLY A 94 6.80 -18.98 12.26
C GLY A 94 7.93 -18.03 12.63
N ASP A 95 9.14 -18.28 12.15
CA ASP A 95 10.24 -17.29 12.12
C ASP A 95 9.87 -16.01 11.32
N SER A 96 8.72 -16.01 10.62
CA SER A 96 8.28 -14.98 9.66
C SER A 96 6.92 -14.33 9.99
N ALA A 97 6.38 -14.50 11.21
CA ALA A 97 5.05 -13.98 11.60
C ALA A 97 4.88 -12.47 11.30
N VAL A 98 5.93 -11.68 11.54
CA VAL A 98 5.93 -10.24 11.28
C VAL A 98 5.86 -9.94 9.78
N ALA A 99 6.63 -10.65 8.96
CA ALA A 99 6.66 -10.43 7.51
C ALA A 99 5.30 -10.78 6.87
N ALA A 100 4.73 -11.92 7.23
CA ALA A 100 3.40 -12.32 6.76
C ALA A 100 2.30 -11.33 7.18
N THR A 101 2.35 -10.83 8.43
CA THR A 101 1.40 -9.81 8.90
C THR A 101 1.54 -8.50 8.10
N SER A 102 2.78 -8.06 7.86
CA SER A 102 3.07 -6.85 7.08
C SER A 102 2.58 -6.97 5.63
N GLN A 103 2.75 -8.15 5.01
CA GLN A 103 2.29 -8.44 3.65
C GLN A 103 0.77 -8.56 3.56
N GLY A 104 0.12 -9.17 4.56
CA GLY A 104 -1.34 -9.20 4.65
C GLY A 104 -1.95 -7.80 4.70
N LEU A 105 -1.39 -6.91 5.53
CA LEU A 105 -1.82 -5.52 5.60
C LEU A 105 -1.53 -4.75 4.30
N MET A 106 -0.41 -5.03 3.63
CA MET A 106 -0.10 -4.44 2.33
C MET A 106 -1.12 -4.82 1.26
N ILE A 107 -1.60 -6.07 1.26
CA ILE A 107 -2.68 -6.52 0.36
C ILE A 107 -3.96 -5.73 0.65
N VAL A 108 -4.40 -5.67 1.90
CA VAL A 108 -5.65 -5.00 2.28
C VAL A 108 -5.61 -3.52 1.90
N LEU A 109 -4.52 -2.83 2.26
CA LEU A 109 -4.35 -1.40 1.98
C LEU A 109 -4.20 -1.12 0.48
N GLY A 110 -3.50 -2.00 -0.25
CA GLY A 110 -3.39 -1.92 -1.71
C GLY A 110 -4.75 -2.10 -2.40
N LEU A 111 -5.57 -3.06 -1.97
CA LEU A 111 -6.92 -3.27 -2.48
C LEU A 111 -7.84 -2.07 -2.25
N VAL A 112 -7.74 -1.42 -1.08
CA VAL A 112 -8.46 -0.18 -0.78
C VAL A 112 -8.11 0.90 -1.80
N LEU A 113 -6.82 1.12 -2.08
CA LEU A 113 -6.39 2.11 -3.06
C LEU A 113 -6.90 1.79 -4.47
N VAL A 114 -6.77 0.53 -4.91
CA VAL A 114 -7.25 0.10 -6.22
C VAL A 114 -8.77 0.33 -6.34
N ALA A 115 -9.54 -0.01 -5.30
CA ALA A 115 -10.98 0.18 -5.30
C ALA A 115 -11.38 1.66 -5.36
N VAL A 116 -10.72 2.52 -4.58
CA VAL A 116 -10.98 3.97 -4.57
C VAL A 116 -10.64 4.59 -5.93
N VAL A 117 -9.49 4.25 -6.51
CA VAL A 117 -9.07 4.74 -7.83
C VAL A 117 -10.00 4.23 -8.94
N ALA A 118 -10.36 2.94 -8.92
CA ALA A 118 -11.27 2.36 -9.91
C ALA A 118 -12.65 3.05 -9.87
N ARG A 119 -13.19 3.31 -8.67
CA ARG A 119 -14.45 4.06 -8.51
C ARG A 119 -14.37 5.49 -9.00
N ALA A 120 -13.24 6.15 -8.82
CA ALA A 120 -13.02 7.49 -9.38
C ALA A 120 -13.00 7.42 -10.92
N VAL A 121 -12.21 6.52 -11.50
CA VAL A 121 -12.03 6.38 -12.95
C VAL A 121 -13.31 5.97 -13.69
N ILE A 122 -14.09 5.03 -13.14
CA ILE A 122 -15.31 4.53 -13.80
C ILE A 122 -16.37 5.61 -13.96
N THR A 123 -16.46 6.55 -13.03
CA THR A 123 -17.52 7.57 -13.06
C THR A 123 -17.05 8.94 -13.54
N ASP A 124 -15.74 9.16 -13.66
CA ASP A 124 -15.19 10.31 -14.41
C ASP A 124 -15.24 10.08 -15.94
N ARG A 125 -15.85 8.97 -16.40
CA ARG A 125 -16.22 8.70 -17.79
C ARG A 125 -17.61 9.21 -18.08
#